data_AF-A0A5J4TBX5-F1
#
_entry.id   AF-A0A5J4TBX5-F1
#
_cell.length_a   1.000
_cell.length_b   1.000
_cell.length_c   1.000
_cell.angle_alpha   90.00
_cell.angle_beta   90.00
_cell.angle_gamma   90.00
#
_symmetry.space_group_name_H-M   'P 1'
#
loop_
_entity.id
_entity.type
_entity.pdbx_description
1 polymer ?
#
loop_
_entity_poly.entity_id
_entity_poly.type
_entity_poly.pdbx_seq_one_letter_code
_entity_poly.pdbx_strand_id
1 'polypeptide(L)'
;MHLRQTAPRTFRNYPLDNTQLSTILIKSAGKFNVTGKARYLLINFMIESTENQDVPGICGYSPLAEIELQDCQFHMQNARSQIGKCFVKLSYGGNHIISYVNSKDITSLENIIKIDFFQPGQMRITDCQFKNITSSGTYVIGGAISANLNCDLNRLIIVDCTFNRCFTINQDGGAIYVENYLVQVFITLSHTQFIECQAVNGGGLCAKITLGGQLVIENSSEFIQCTALFGNGGGIYSEIPTMKNSSTQFVIRDALIQNCWAVKSYSAPSSTGFGGGIFIGQLGTYISSTQSLDLKGMKIYGNSAIQGGQSLYVIMNQLKEWCEYGLLGEYVKGNYSDTDSDEND
;
A
#
# COMPACT_ATOMS: atom_id res chain seq x y z
N MET A 1 25.22 18.83 25.49
CA MET A 1 25.10 19.23 24.07
C MET A 1 23.62 19.27 23.73
N HIS A 2 22.96 20.44 23.84
CA HIS A 2 21.57 20.57 23.42
C HIS A 2 21.53 20.62 21.89
N LEU A 3 21.14 19.52 21.26
CA LEU A 3 20.74 19.51 19.86
C LEU A 3 19.54 20.46 19.74
N ARG A 4 19.75 21.68 19.24
CA ARG A 4 18.66 22.56 18.81
C ARG A 4 17.90 21.82 17.73
N GLN A 5 16.75 21.25 18.07
CA GLN A 5 15.82 20.71 17.10
C GLN A 5 15.33 21.90 16.26
N THR A 6 15.81 22.02 15.02
CA THR A 6 15.39 23.09 14.13
C THR A 6 13.93 22.86 13.73
N ALA A 7 13.07 23.84 13.97
CA ALA A 7 11.68 23.80 13.52
C ALA A 7 11.62 23.67 11.99
N PRO A 8 10.62 22.96 11.42
CA PRO A 8 10.49 22.82 9.98
C PRO A 8 10.26 24.17 9.31
N ARG A 9 10.86 24.36 8.13
CA ARG A 9 10.48 25.48 7.26
C ARG A 9 9.05 25.25 6.78
N THR A 10 8.14 26.13 7.15
CA THR A 10 6.71 25.98 6.83
C THR A 10 6.33 26.80 5.60
N PHE A 11 5.69 26.16 4.64
CA PHE A 11 5.09 26.76 3.44
C PHE A 11 3.57 26.78 3.64
N ARG A 12 3.02 27.99 3.79
CA ARG A 12 1.58 28.27 3.93
C ARG A 12 1.31 29.74 3.59
N ASN A 13 0.03 30.11 3.50
CA ASN A 13 -0.37 31.51 3.36
C ASN A 13 -0.15 32.33 4.65
N TYR A 14 -0.09 33.65 4.46
CA TYR A 14 -0.20 34.64 5.52
C TYR A 14 -1.60 35.30 5.43
N PRO A 15 -2.22 35.71 6.55
CA PRO A 15 -1.77 35.57 7.95
C PRO A 15 -1.82 34.12 8.48
N LEU A 16 -1.15 33.84 9.61
CA LEU A 16 -0.96 32.48 10.15
C LEU A 16 -2.24 31.82 10.70
N ASP A 17 -3.28 32.61 10.93
CA ASP A 17 -4.64 32.19 11.29
C ASP A 17 -5.51 31.89 10.05
N ASN A 18 -5.00 32.11 8.83
CA ASN A 18 -5.72 31.79 7.61
C ASN A 18 -5.84 30.27 7.43
N THR A 19 -7.07 29.83 7.10
CA THR A 19 -7.47 28.44 6.88
C THR A 19 -7.71 28.11 5.40
N GLN A 20 -7.58 29.09 4.51
CA GLN A 20 -7.73 28.89 3.06
C GLN A 20 -6.50 28.20 2.46
N LEU A 21 -6.72 27.43 1.40
CA LEU A 21 -5.63 26.81 0.65
C LEU A 21 -4.85 27.84 -0.17
N SER A 22 -3.53 27.79 -0.12
CA SER A 22 -2.65 28.49 -1.05
C SER A 22 -2.29 27.58 -2.21
N THR A 23 -2.24 28.11 -3.43
CA THR A 23 -1.92 27.28 -4.60
C THR A 23 -0.43 27.29 -4.90
N ILE A 24 0.15 26.11 -5.13
CA ILE A 24 1.49 25.92 -5.69
C ILE A 24 1.36 25.15 -7.00
N LEU A 25 1.73 25.80 -8.11
CA LEU A 25 1.88 25.13 -9.41
C LEU A 25 3.32 24.66 -9.58
N ILE A 26 3.51 23.34 -9.63
CA ILE A 26 4.76 22.69 -9.99
C ILE A 26 4.79 22.50 -11.50
N LYS A 27 5.55 23.37 -12.18
CA LYS A 27 5.77 23.29 -13.63
C LYS A 27 6.58 22.05 -14.00
N SER A 28 6.64 21.74 -15.30
CA SER A 28 7.38 20.61 -15.86
C SER A 28 8.79 20.41 -15.26
N ALA A 29 9.66 21.43 -15.25
CA ALA A 29 11.00 21.32 -14.63
C ALA A 29 11.04 21.63 -13.11
N GLY A 30 9.90 22.02 -12.53
CA GLY A 30 9.79 22.44 -11.14
C GLY A 30 9.87 21.26 -10.16
N LYS A 31 10.51 21.49 -9.01
CA LYS A 31 10.58 20.55 -7.89
C LYS A 31 10.94 21.25 -6.59
N PHE A 32 10.63 20.61 -5.47
CA PHE A 32 11.13 20.96 -4.15
C PHE A 32 12.14 19.90 -3.69
N ASN A 33 13.41 20.27 -3.62
CA ASN A 33 14.44 19.43 -3.01
C ASN A 33 14.54 19.76 -1.52
N VAL A 34 14.09 18.84 -0.67
CA VAL A 34 14.11 18.99 0.78
C VAL A 34 15.36 18.29 1.33
N THR A 35 16.26 19.06 1.94
CA THR A 35 17.52 18.56 2.53
C THR A 35 17.54 18.56 4.06
N GLY A 36 16.52 19.18 4.67
CA GLY A 36 16.28 19.24 6.11
C GLY A 36 14.78 19.07 6.38
N LYS A 37 14.20 19.87 7.28
CA LYS A 37 12.77 19.75 7.62
C LYS A 37 11.90 20.74 6.86
N ALA A 38 10.89 20.27 6.14
CA ALA A 38 9.93 21.10 5.42
C ALA A 38 8.49 20.67 5.74
N ARG A 39 7.65 21.65 6.06
CA ARG A 39 6.21 21.46 6.26
C ARG A 39 5.43 22.24 5.21
N TYR A 40 4.49 21.59 4.56
CA TYR A 40 3.52 22.18 3.66
C TYR A 40 2.15 22.09 4.33
N LEU A 41 1.56 23.24 4.63
CA LEU A 41 0.31 23.34 5.37
C LEU A 41 -0.70 24.16 4.56
N LEU A 42 -1.91 23.64 4.39
CA LEU A 42 -2.98 24.30 3.64
C LEU A 42 -2.54 24.67 2.21
N ILE A 43 -1.95 23.71 1.50
CA ILE A 43 -1.48 23.90 0.12
C ILE A 43 -2.35 23.10 -0.86
N ASN A 44 -2.83 23.77 -1.89
CA ASN A 44 -3.35 23.15 -3.10
C ASN A 44 -2.21 22.99 -4.12
N PHE A 45 -1.70 21.77 -4.26
CA PHE A 45 -0.68 21.44 -5.25
C PHE A 45 -1.31 21.11 -6.59
N MET A 46 -0.80 21.77 -7.63
CA MET A 46 -1.08 21.42 -9.02
C MET A 46 0.22 21.03 -9.71
N ILE A 47 0.24 19.88 -10.39
CA ILE A 47 1.36 19.49 -11.26
C ILE A 47 0.94 19.67 -12.71
N GLU A 48 1.80 20.35 -13.49
CA GLU A 48 1.64 20.50 -14.93
C GLU A 48 1.77 19.13 -15.62
N SER A 49 0.96 18.93 -16.66
CA SER A 49 1.01 17.70 -17.45
C SER A 49 2.33 17.58 -18.21
N THR A 50 2.95 16.40 -18.15
CA THR A 50 4.24 16.16 -18.78
C THR A 50 4.34 14.74 -19.33
N GLU A 51 5.24 14.53 -20.28
CA GLU A 51 5.79 13.20 -20.55
C GLU A 51 6.60 12.68 -19.34
N ASN A 52 7.02 11.41 -19.39
CA ASN A 52 7.74 10.77 -18.29
C ASN A 52 9.01 11.58 -17.93
N GLN A 53 9.17 11.87 -16.65
CA GLN A 53 10.26 12.62 -16.07
C GLN A 53 10.68 11.98 -14.75
N ASP A 54 11.97 11.67 -14.60
CA ASP A 54 12.54 11.21 -13.33
C ASP A 54 12.74 12.35 -12.31
N VAL A 55 11.83 13.32 -12.29
CA VAL A 55 11.90 14.51 -11.43
C VAL A 55 10.59 14.67 -10.65
N PRO A 56 10.55 14.30 -9.35
CA PRO A 56 9.34 14.38 -8.52
C PRO A 56 8.98 15.83 -8.18
N GLY A 57 7.71 16.06 -7.79
CA GLY A 57 7.25 17.35 -7.31
C GLY A 57 7.91 17.76 -5.99
N ILE A 58 7.95 16.87 -5.01
CA ILE A 58 8.64 17.03 -3.73
C ILE A 58 9.58 15.83 -3.54
N CYS A 59 10.86 16.12 -3.27
CA CYS A 59 11.91 15.13 -3.14
C CYS A 59 12.58 15.22 -1.76
N GLY A 60 12.67 14.09 -1.06
CA GLY A 60 13.59 13.93 0.07
C GLY A 60 15.02 13.73 -0.45
N TYR A 61 15.81 14.80 -0.48
CA TYR A 61 17.12 14.86 -1.17
C TYR A 61 18.31 14.67 -0.21
N SER A 62 18.07 14.19 1.01
CA SER A 62 19.09 14.03 2.06
C SER A 62 18.63 13.03 3.12
N PRO A 63 19.55 12.33 3.82
CA PRO A 63 19.25 11.57 5.03
C PRO A 63 18.60 12.38 6.16
N LEU A 64 18.80 13.70 6.16
CA LEU A 64 18.22 14.62 7.14
C LEU A 64 16.84 15.16 6.70
N ALA A 65 16.36 14.75 5.53
CA ALA A 65 15.09 15.22 5.00
C ALA A 65 13.93 14.70 5.87
N GLU A 66 13.06 15.61 6.30
CA GLU A 66 11.77 15.29 6.89
C GLU A 66 10.73 16.14 6.15
N ILE A 67 9.73 15.48 5.59
CA ILE A 67 8.67 16.11 4.80
C ILE A 67 7.36 15.89 5.54
N GLU A 68 6.68 16.99 5.85
CA GLU A 68 5.37 17.02 6.45
C GLU A 68 4.39 17.69 5.48
N LEU A 69 3.36 16.95 5.06
CA LEU A 69 2.20 17.50 4.35
C LEU A 69 1.00 17.44 5.30
N GLN A 70 0.28 18.55 5.42
CA GLN A 70 -0.89 18.64 6.27
C GLN A 70 -1.97 19.51 5.62
N ASP A 71 -3.21 19.02 5.63
CA ASP A 71 -4.39 19.73 5.11
C ASP A 71 -4.17 20.19 3.66
N CYS A 72 -3.60 19.32 2.83
CA CYS A 72 -3.24 19.65 1.46
C CYS A 72 -4.17 19.00 0.44
N GLN A 73 -4.20 19.58 -0.75
CA GLN A 73 -4.87 19.01 -1.91
C GLN A 73 -3.84 18.76 -3.01
N PHE A 74 -4.06 17.72 -3.80
CA PHE A 74 -3.23 17.42 -4.96
C PHE A 74 -4.09 17.10 -6.18
N HIS A 75 -3.86 17.84 -7.25
CA HIS A 75 -4.58 17.71 -8.51
C HIS A 75 -3.62 17.84 -9.71
N MET A 76 -4.02 17.28 -10.85
CA MET A 76 -3.40 17.64 -12.13
C MET A 76 -3.89 19.01 -12.58
N GLN A 77 -3.02 19.80 -13.21
CA GLN A 77 -3.42 21.09 -13.78
C GLN A 77 -4.51 20.94 -14.85
N ASN A 78 -4.42 19.87 -15.67
CA ASN A 78 -5.37 19.55 -16.74
C ASN A 78 -5.96 18.15 -16.52
N ALA A 79 -7.26 18.05 -16.24
CA ALA A 79 -7.93 16.79 -15.85
C ALA A 79 -7.96 15.69 -16.92
N ARG A 80 -7.69 16.01 -18.20
CA ARG A 80 -7.67 15.04 -19.31
C ARG A 80 -6.26 14.67 -19.79
N SER A 81 -5.25 15.17 -19.10
CA SER A 81 -3.86 14.91 -19.42
C SER A 81 -3.25 13.97 -18.38
N GLN A 82 -2.01 13.56 -18.60
CA GLN A 82 -1.24 12.80 -17.62
C GLN A 82 -0.09 13.66 -17.06
N ILE A 83 0.34 13.36 -15.85
CA ILE A 83 1.60 13.87 -15.31
C ILE A 83 2.67 12.79 -15.43
N GLY A 84 3.91 13.19 -15.65
CA GLY A 84 5.01 12.24 -15.85
C GLY A 84 5.91 12.06 -14.64
N LYS A 85 5.44 12.34 -13.43
CA LYS A 85 6.29 12.37 -12.23
C LYS A 85 5.52 12.07 -10.95
N CYS A 86 6.23 11.65 -9.92
CA CYS A 86 5.64 11.51 -8.59
C CYS A 86 5.27 12.87 -8.00
N PHE A 87 4.24 12.88 -7.13
CA PHE A 87 4.01 14.03 -6.25
C PHE A 87 5.08 14.09 -5.15
N VAL A 88 5.31 12.96 -4.46
CA VAL A 88 6.34 12.82 -3.43
C VAL A 88 7.24 11.63 -3.74
N LYS A 89 8.56 11.82 -3.73
CA LYS A 89 9.56 10.74 -3.80
C LYS A 89 10.54 10.84 -2.64
N LEU A 90 10.71 9.74 -1.91
CA LEU A 90 11.59 9.64 -0.75
C LEU A 90 12.62 8.54 -1.00
N SER A 91 13.91 8.86 -1.09
CA SER A 91 14.95 7.90 -1.51
C SER A 91 16.00 7.59 -0.42
N TYR A 92 15.74 7.94 0.84
CA TYR A 92 16.69 7.71 1.93
C TYR A 92 16.03 7.01 3.11
N GLY A 93 15.47 7.76 4.04
CA GLY A 93 14.88 7.30 5.28
C GLY A 93 14.30 8.53 5.96
N GLY A 94 14.49 8.71 7.26
CA GLY A 94 13.97 9.89 7.97
C GLY A 94 12.52 9.73 8.41
N ASN A 95 11.94 10.75 9.04
CA ASN A 95 10.57 10.69 9.58
C ASN A 95 9.65 11.59 8.75
N HIS A 96 8.85 10.98 7.89
CA HIS A 96 7.96 11.65 6.96
C HIS A 96 6.50 11.45 7.36
N ILE A 97 5.71 12.51 7.20
CA ILE A 97 4.29 12.52 7.57
C ILE A 97 3.49 13.14 6.43
N ILE A 98 2.43 12.46 6.01
CA ILE A 98 1.41 12.99 5.10
C ILE A 98 0.07 12.81 5.79
N SER A 99 -0.61 13.92 6.08
CA SER A 99 -1.86 13.93 6.82
C SER A 99 -2.90 14.80 6.12
N TYR A 100 -4.16 14.36 6.10
CA TYR A 100 -5.27 15.13 5.51
C TYR A 100 -5.00 15.57 4.07
N VAL A 101 -4.43 14.69 3.24
CA VAL A 101 -4.19 14.95 1.82
C VAL A 101 -5.28 14.34 0.96
N ASN A 102 -5.94 15.17 0.15
CA ASN A 102 -6.91 14.72 -0.85
C ASN A 102 -6.28 14.76 -2.25
N SER A 103 -6.13 13.59 -2.86
CA SER A 103 -5.63 13.39 -4.23
C SER A 103 -6.75 12.80 -5.08
N LYS A 104 -7.16 13.48 -6.15
CA LYS A 104 -8.33 13.08 -6.93
C LYS A 104 -8.16 13.27 -8.43
N ASP A 105 -8.62 12.29 -9.20
CA ASP A 105 -8.66 12.28 -10.67
C ASP A 105 -7.26 12.51 -11.26
N ILE A 106 -6.33 11.60 -10.98
CA ILE A 106 -4.93 11.70 -11.41
C ILE A 106 -4.54 10.49 -12.25
N THR A 107 -4.07 10.76 -13.46
CA THR A 107 -3.36 9.78 -14.29
C THR A 107 -1.90 10.17 -14.34
N SER A 108 -1.02 9.29 -13.87
CA SER A 108 0.40 9.56 -13.76
C SER A 108 1.22 8.44 -14.38
N LEU A 109 2.31 8.76 -15.06
CA LEU A 109 3.29 7.77 -15.52
C LEU A 109 4.18 7.25 -14.37
N GLU A 110 3.99 7.74 -13.15
CA GLU A 110 4.68 7.36 -11.91
C GLU A 110 3.68 7.28 -10.73
N ASN A 111 4.06 6.73 -9.58
CA ASN A 111 3.21 6.72 -8.38
C ASN A 111 2.95 8.14 -7.86
N ILE A 112 1.87 8.34 -7.10
CA ILE A 112 1.65 9.60 -6.38
C ILE A 112 2.73 9.77 -5.29
N ILE A 113 2.91 8.72 -4.49
CA ILE A 113 3.92 8.65 -3.44
C ILE A 113 4.83 7.46 -3.74
N LYS A 114 6.13 7.74 -3.88
CA LYS A 114 7.15 6.72 -4.09
C LYS A 114 8.15 6.73 -2.94
N ILE A 115 8.32 5.58 -2.29
CA ILE A 115 9.15 5.40 -1.11
C ILE A 115 10.20 4.36 -1.47
N ASP A 116 11.45 4.77 -1.52
CA ASP A 116 12.61 3.92 -1.75
C ASP A 116 13.58 4.13 -0.57
N PHE A 117 13.29 3.51 0.57
CA PHE A 117 14.09 3.71 1.77
C PHE A 117 15.34 2.82 1.74
N PHE A 118 16.52 3.42 1.57
CA PHE A 118 17.82 2.76 1.67
C PHE A 118 18.51 3.01 3.04
N GLN A 119 17.84 3.71 3.95
CA GLN A 119 18.28 4.01 5.31
C GLN A 119 17.11 3.84 6.28
N PRO A 120 17.34 3.75 7.60
CA PRO A 120 16.26 3.69 8.57
C PRO A 120 15.33 4.90 8.46
N GLY A 121 14.03 4.66 8.41
CA GLY A 121 13.05 5.71 8.22
C GLY A 121 11.63 5.24 8.47
N GLN A 122 10.75 6.21 8.66
CA GLN A 122 9.33 6.02 8.83
C GLN A 122 8.58 6.90 7.83
N MET A 123 7.63 6.29 7.16
CA MET A 123 6.56 6.98 6.46
C MET A 123 5.26 6.77 7.20
N ARG A 124 4.61 7.86 7.64
CA ARG A 124 3.26 7.83 8.21
C ARG A 124 2.29 8.58 7.30
N ILE A 125 1.24 7.91 6.84
CA ILE A 125 0.17 8.49 6.01
C ILE A 125 -1.13 8.35 6.81
N THR A 126 -1.77 9.47 7.15
CA THR A 126 -3.01 9.47 7.93
C THR A 126 -4.11 10.32 7.32
N ASP A 127 -5.36 9.91 7.49
CA ASP A 127 -6.52 10.73 7.11
C ASP A 127 -6.50 11.18 5.63
N CYS A 128 -5.89 10.39 4.74
CA CYS A 128 -5.71 10.74 3.34
C CYS A 128 -6.75 10.09 2.44
N GLN A 129 -7.10 10.78 1.36
CA GLN A 129 -8.02 10.27 0.34
C GLN A 129 -7.32 10.23 -1.01
N PHE A 130 -7.31 9.05 -1.64
CA PHE A 130 -6.83 8.81 -2.98
C PHE A 130 -7.99 8.29 -3.82
N LYS A 131 -8.50 9.11 -4.74
CA LYS A 131 -9.68 8.79 -5.55
C LYS A 131 -9.39 8.87 -7.04
N ASN A 132 -9.76 7.85 -7.79
CA ASN A 132 -9.57 7.79 -9.25
C ASN A 132 -8.10 8.05 -9.62
N ILE A 133 -7.20 7.22 -9.09
CA ILE A 133 -5.76 7.31 -9.35
C ILE A 133 -5.38 6.22 -10.34
N THR A 134 -4.72 6.57 -11.44
CA THR A 134 -4.21 5.62 -12.42
C THR A 134 -2.71 5.80 -12.59
N SER A 135 -1.94 4.77 -12.25
CA SER A 135 -0.54 4.66 -12.66
C SER A 135 -0.49 4.01 -14.06
N SER A 136 -0.13 4.80 -15.07
CA SER A 136 -0.10 4.40 -16.48
C SER A 136 1.32 4.18 -17.04
N GLY A 137 2.33 4.26 -16.19
CA GLY A 137 3.72 3.97 -16.58
C GLY A 137 3.93 2.48 -16.84
N THR A 138 4.63 2.14 -17.94
CA THR A 138 4.80 0.75 -18.40
C THR A 138 5.39 -0.21 -17.35
N TYR A 139 6.26 0.31 -16.47
CA TYR A 139 6.96 -0.49 -15.45
C TYR A 139 6.71 0.06 -14.03
N VAL A 140 5.60 0.77 -13.83
CA VAL A 140 5.29 1.41 -12.54
C VAL A 140 4.29 0.56 -11.77
N ILE A 141 4.80 -0.08 -10.73
CA ILE A 141 4.06 -0.92 -9.80
C ILE A 141 3.51 -0.05 -8.67
N GLY A 142 2.31 -0.36 -8.16
CA GLY A 142 1.59 0.47 -7.21
C GLY A 142 0.78 1.57 -7.91
N GLY A 143 -0.52 1.69 -7.65
CA GLY A 143 -1.31 2.76 -8.26
C GLY A 143 -1.05 4.11 -7.59
N ALA A 144 -1.41 4.22 -6.31
CA ALA A 144 -1.18 5.45 -5.54
C ALA A 144 0.20 5.45 -4.88
N ILE A 145 0.59 4.33 -4.26
CA ILE A 145 1.79 4.23 -3.45
C ILE A 145 2.63 3.03 -3.90
N SER A 146 3.93 3.28 -4.08
CA SER A 146 4.94 2.22 -4.17
C SER A 146 5.95 2.40 -3.06
N ALA A 147 6.24 1.32 -2.32
CA ALA A 147 7.14 1.35 -1.18
C ALA A 147 8.13 0.18 -1.20
N ASN A 148 9.39 0.50 -1.50
CA ASN A 148 10.53 -0.39 -1.35
C ASN A 148 11.25 -0.08 -0.04
N LEU A 149 11.21 -1.02 0.89
CA LEU A 149 11.76 -0.89 2.25
C LEU A 149 13.05 -1.71 2.32
N ASN A 150 14.19 -1.04 2.09
CA ASN A 150 15.50 -1.65 1.90
C ASN A 150 16.44 -1.46 3.10
N CYS A 151 15.92 -1.11 4.28
CA CYS A 151 16.71 -1.05 5.50
C CYS A 151 15.96 -1.57 6.71
N ASP A 152 16.68 -2.16 7.66
CA ASP A 152 16.12 -2.54 8.95
C ASP A 152 15.55 -1.29 9.66
N LEU A 153 14.52 -1.52 10.46
CA LEU A 153 13.75 -0.51 11.17
C LEU A 153 12.95 0.43 10.25
N ASN A 154 12.84 0.13 8.96
CA ASN A 154 11.89 0.82 8.08
C ASN A 154 10.45 0.60 8.55
N ARG A 155 9.67 1.69 8.52
CA ARG A 155 8.27 1.68 8.93
C ARG A 155 7.39 2.32 7.87
N LEU A 156 6.35 1.62 7.46
CA LEU A 156 5.26 2.18 6.67
C LEU A 156 3.98 2.05 7.49
N ILE A 157 3.37 3.19 7.83
CA ILE A 157 2.19 3.24 8.67
C ILE A 157 1.10 4.02 7.93
N ILE A 158 -0.01 3.36 7.63
CA ILE A 158 -1.15 3.94 6.91
C ILE A 158 -2.38 3.78 7.79
N VAL A 159 -3.00 4.90 8.14
CA VAL A 159 -4.10 4.94 9.12
C VAL A 159 -5.23 5.84 8.62
N ASP A 160 -6.49 5.47 8.80
CA ASP A 160 -7.65 6.33 8.49
C ASP A 160 -7.66 6.81 7.02
N CYS A 161 -7.13 6.02 6.10
CA CYS A 161 -7.02 6.39 4.69
C CYS A 161 -8.08 5.72 3.81
N THR A 162 -8.40 6.33 2.68
CA THR A 162 -9.27 5.73 1.67
C THR A 162 -8.59 5.74 0.30
N PHE A 163 -8.50 4.56 -0.31
CA PHE A 163 -8.10 4.35 -1.70
C PHE A 163 -9.34 3.89 -2.46
N ASN A 164 -9.87 4.75 -3.34
CA ASN A 164 -11.09 4.48 -4.10
C ASN A 164 -10.76 4.55 -5.59
N ARG A 165 -10.94 3.43 -6.31
CA ARG A 165 -10.65 3.33 -7.75
C ARG A 165 -9.21 3.71 -8.07
N CYS A 166 -8.27 3.08 -7.38
CA CYS A 166 -6.85 3.17 -7.69
C CYS A 166 -6.43 2.00 -8.57
N PHE A 167 -5.72 2.29 -9.66
CA PHE A 167 -5.40 1.33 -10.72
C PHE A 167 -3.94 1.39 -11.14
N THR A 168 -3.43 0.24 -11.58
CA THR A 168 -2.22 0.11 -12.39
C THR A 168 -2.54 -0.53 -13.73
N ILE A 169 -1.77 -0.22 -14.77
CA ILE A 169 -1.92 -0.86 -16.09
C ILE A 169 -0.91 -2.01 -16.20
N ASN A 170 -1.40 -3.25 -16.18
CA ASN A 170 -0.59 -4.48 -16.32
C ASN A 170 0.54 -4.62 -15.27
N GLN A 171 0.35 -4.06 -14.06
CA GLN A 171 1.31 -4.14 -12.96
C GLN A 171 0.61 -4.55 -11.65
N ASP A 172 1.39 -4.86 -10.62
CA ASP A 172 0.87 -5.27 -9.31
C ASP A 172 0.46 -4.08 -8.42
N GLY A 173 -0.43 -4.33 -7.44
CA GLY A 173 -0.79 -3.38 -6.37
C GLY A 173 -1.64 -2.21 -6.84
N GLY A 174 -2.96 -2.37 -6.93
CA GLY A 174 -3.82 -1.35 -7.55
C GLY A 174 -3.87 -0.05 -6.77
N ALA A 175 -3.88 -0.12 -5.44
CA ALA A 175 -3.66 1.06 -4.60
C ALA A 175 -2.22 1.14 -4.09
N ILE A 176 -1.74 0.06 -3.48
CA ILE A 176 -0.45 0.02 -2.80
C ILE A 176 0.33 -1.19 -3.28
N TYR A 177 1.59 -0.94 -3.62
CA TYR A 177 2.62 -1.96 -3.70
C TYR A 177 3.64 -1.76 -2.58
N VAL A 178 3.98 -2.84 -1.90
CA VAL A 178 5.03 -2.90 -0.88
C VAL A 178 5.98 -4.04 -1.19
N GLU A 179 7.27 -3.75 -1.13
CA GLU A 179 8.33 -4.74 -1.20
C GLU A 179 9.31 -4.55 -0.04
N ASN A 180 9.55 -5.63 0.68
CA ASN A 180 10.45 -5.66 1.83
C ASN A 180 11.52 -6.74 1.63
N TYR A 181 12.78 -6.35 1.75
CA TYR A 181 13.93 -7.26 1.63
C TYR A 181 14.60 -7.59 2.97
N LEU A 182 14.05 -7.14 4.10
CA LEU A 182 14.73 -7.15 5.41
C LEU A 182 13.87 -7.82 6.49
N VAL A 183 14.50 -8.12 7.63
CA VAL A 183 13.89 -8.88 8.73
C VAL A 183 13.24 -8.01 9.81
N GLN A 184 13.63 -6.73 9.94
CA GLN A 184 13.10 -5.82 10.95
C GLN A 184 12.35 -4.63 10.32
N VAL A 185 11.44 -4.92 9.39
CA VAL A 185 10.57 -3.91 8.77
C VAL A 185 9.15 -4.04 9.31
N PHE A 186 8.48 -2.91 9.48
CA PHE A 186 7.12 -2.86 10.06
C PHE A 186 6.18 -2.13 9.12
N ILE A 187 5.18 -2.84 8.61
CA ILE A 187 4.13 -2.32 7.76
C ILE A 187 2.81 -2.48 8.52
N THR A 188 2.09 -1.37 8.70
CA THR A 188 0.80 -1.35 9.40
C THR A 188 -0.24 -0.63 8.56
N LEU A 189 -1.34 -1.33 8.29
CA LEU A 189 -2.57 -0.76 7.72
C LEU A 189 -3.65 -0.81 8.80
N SER A 190 -4.21 0.35 9.13
CA SER A 190 -5.15 0.48 10.25
C SER A 190 -6.34 1.35 9.83
N HIS A 191 -7.56 0.89 10.04
CA HIS A 191 -8.79 1.61 9.66
C HIS A 191 -8.72 2.23 8.24
N THR A 192 -8.19 1.47 7.29
CA THR A 192 -7.94 1.93 5.93
C THR A 192 -8.80 1.16 4.94
N GLN A 193 -9.40 1.88 3.99
CA GLN A 193 -10.33 1.33 3.02
C GLN A 193 -9.72 1.28 1.62
N PHE A 194 -9.88 0.15 0.95
CA PHE A 194 -9.54 -0.10 -0.44
C PHE A 194 -10.83 -0.47 -1.18
N ILE A 195 -11.29 0.40 -2.07
CA ILE A 195 -12.61 0.29 -2.69
C ILE A 195 -12.45 0.32 -4.21
N GLU A 196 -12.93 -0.72 -4.87
CA GLU A 196 -12.92 -0.83 -6.33
C GLU A 196 -11.52 -0.63 -6.93
N CYS A 197 -10.44 -1.02 -6.25
CA CYS A 197 -9.06 -0.92 -6.77
C CYS A 197 -8.71 -2.11 -7.66
N GLN A 198 -7.84 -1.92 -8.65
CA GLN A 198 -7.53 -2.94 -9.66
C GLN A 198 -6.05 -2.97 -10.05
N ALA A 199 -5.51 -4.18 -10.22
CA ALA A 199 -4.14 -4.44 -10.67
C ALA A 199 -4.06 -5.86 -11.24
N VAL A 200 -2.88 -6.28 -11.73
CA VAL A 200 -2.66 -7.68 -12.11
C VAL A 200 -2.77 -8.59 -10.88
N ASN A 201 -1.94 -8.35 -9.86
CA ASN A 201 -2.05 -9.00 -8.56
C ASN A 201 -2.34 -7.98 -7.48
N GLY A 202 -3.19 -8.32 -6.51
CA GLY A 202 -3.47 -7.46 -5.37
C GLY A 202 -4.21 -6.20 -5.78
N GLY A 203 -5.50 -6.32 -6.12
CA GLY A 203 -6.30 -5.18 -6.58
C GLY A 203 -6.27 -4.00 -5.60
N GLY A 204 -6.33 -4.25 -4.30
CA GLY A 204 -6.04 -3.25 -3.27
C GLY A 204 -4.55 -3.18 -2.92
N LEU A 205 -4.01 -4.29 -2.40
CA LEU A 205 -2.66 -4.38 -1.87
C LEU A 205 -1.90 -5.54 -2.53
N CYS A 206 -0.69 -5.26 -3.01
CA CYS A 206 0.32 -6.28 -3.27
C CYS A 206 1.50 -6.10 -2.32
N ALA A 207 1.82 -7.15 -1.56
CA ALA A 207 2.92 -7.16 -0.59
C ALA A 207 3.89 -8.31 -0.88
N LYS A 208 5.15 -7.98 -1.21
CA LYS A 208 6.22 -8.96 -1.42
C LYS A 208 7.24 -8.87 -0.28
N ILE A 209 7.25 -9.90 0.56
CA ILE A 209 8.09 -9.96 1.76
C ILE A 209 9.16 -11.04 1.55
N THR A 210 10.43 -10.64 1.42
CA THR A 210 11.51 -11.53 0.97
C THR A 210 12.28 -12.22 2.10
N LEU A 211 12.64 -11.49 3.16
CA LEU A 211 13.43 -12.06 4.28
C LEU A 211 12.64 -12.19 5.58
N GLY A 212 11.85 -11.18 5.95
CA GLY A 212 11.04 -11.21 7.17
C GLY A 212 10.28 -9.92 7.40
N GLY A 213 10.14 -9.48 8.64
CA GLY A 213 9.39 -8.28 8.99
C GLY A 213 7.89 -8.52 9.18
N GLN A 214 7.18 -7.47 9.56
CA GLN A 214 5.79 -7.54 9.99
C GLN A 214 4.90 -6.79 9.02
N LEU A 215 3.83 -7.43 8.56
CA LEU A 215 2.68 -6.81 7.91
C LEU A 215 1.45 -7.07 8.77
N VAL A 216 0.88 -5.99 9.32
CA VAL A 216 -0.31 -6.04 10.17
C VAL A 216 -1.44 -5.22 9.54
N ILE A 217 -2.61 -5.85 9.43
CA ILE A 217 -3.85 -5.22 8.99
C ILE A 217 -4.85 -5.27 10.14
N GLU A 218 -5.35 -4.11 10.58
CA GLU A 218 -6.12 -3.99 11.82
C GLU A 218 -7.15 -2.86 11.81
N ASN A 219 -7.90 -2.77 12.92
CA ASN A 219 -8.87 -1.73 13.24
C ASN A 219 -9.89 -1.49 12.13
N SER A 220 -10.60 -2.54 11.73
CA SER A 220 -11.66 -2.50 10.72
C SER A 220 -11.19 -1.92 9.39
N SER A 221 -10.01 -2.36 8.92
CA SER A 221 -9.58 -2.08 7.54
C SER A 221 -10.46 -2.84 6.55
N GLU A 222 -10.67 -2.31 5.34
CA GLU A 222 -11.64 -2.85 4.39
C GLU A 222 -11.05 -2.99 2.99
N PHE A 223 -11.31 -4.12 2.34
CA PHE A 223 -11.03 -4.39 0.93
C PHE A 223 -12.35 -4.77 0.27
N ILE A 224 -12.91 -3.86 -0.52
CA ILE A 224 -14.27 -3.96 -1.05
C ILE A 224 -14.22 -3.85 -2.57
N GLN A 225 -14.73 -4.87 -3.26
CA GLN A 225 -14.85 -4.87 -4.73
C GLN A 225 -13.51 -4.66 -5.47
N CYS A 226 -12.39 -5.02 -4.83
CA CYS A 226 -11.09 -4.98 -5.48
C CYS A 226 -10.96 -6.14 -6.48
N THR A 227 -10.23 -5.92 -7.58
CA THR A 227 -10.08 -6.93 -8.64
C THR A 227 -8.64 -7.15 -9.03
N ALA A 228 -8.24 -8.42 -9.10
CA ALA A 228 -7.01 -8.87 -9.75
C ALA A 228 -7.33 -9.22 -11.20
N LEU A 229 -6.89 -8.38 -12.13
CA LEU A 229 -7.07 -8.52 -13.56
C LEU A 229 -5.96 -9.42 -14.12
N PHE A 230 -6.31 -10.67 -14.43
CA PHE A 230 -5.39 -11.65 -15.01
C PHE A 230 -4.28 -12.12 -14.06
N GLY A 231 -4.42 -11.90 -12.77
CA GLY A 231 -3.51 -12.40 -11.73
C GLY A 231 -4.29 -12.96 -10.54
N ASN A 232 -3.75 -12.79 -9.33
CA ASN A 232 -4.27 -13.40 -8.10
C ASN A 232 -4.49 -12.36 -7.00
N GLY A 233 -5.30 -12.71 -5.99
CA GLY A 233 -5.50 -11.85 -4.83
C GLY A 233 -6.32 -10.62 -5.17
N GLY A 234 -7.63 -10.78 -5.37
CA GLY A 234 -8.48 -9.67 -5.82
C GLY A 234 -8.43 -8.46 -4.87
N GLY A 235 -8.48 -8.69 -3.56
CA GLY A 235 -8.20 -7.69 -2.54
C GLY A 235 -6.71 -7.58 -2.23
N ILE A 236 -6.13 -8.69 -1.78
CA ILE A 236 -4.77 -8.76 -1.26
C ILE A 236 -4.00 -9.87 -1.99
N TYR A 237 -2.83 -9.54 -2.51
CA TYR A 237 -1.82 -10.49 -2.90
C TYR A 237 -0.63 -10.37 -1.96
N SER A 238 -0.19 -11.48 -1.38
CA SER A 238 1.01 -11.50 -0.56
C SER A 238 1.94 -12.65 -0.95
N GLU A 239 3.22 -12.32 -1.11
CA GLU A 239 4.31 -13.29 -1.05
C GLU A 239 5.00 -13.18 0.30
N ILE A 240 5.10 -14.30 1.01
CA ILE A 240 5.67 -14.35 2.35
C ILE A 240 6.88 -15.30 2.40
N PRO A 241 7.89 -15.01 3.22
CA PRO A 241 9.12 -15.79 3.23
C PRO A 241 9.01 -16.99 4.17
N THR A 242 10.15 -17.60 4.47
CA THR A 242 10.25 -18.56 5.57
C THR A 242 9.87 -17.91 6.90
N MET A 243 9.02 -18.58 7.68
CA MET A 243 8.44 -18.12 8.93
C MET A 243 8.78 -19.11 10.06
N LYS A 244 10.05 -19.07 10.49
CA LYS A 244 10.59 -19.97 11.54
C LYS A 244 10.59 -19.36 12.94
N ASN A 245 10.31 -18.07 13.05
CA ASN A 245 10.29 -17.32 14.29
C ASN A 245 9.23 -16.21 14.22
N SER A 246 9.04 -15.50 15.31
CA SER A 246 8.06 -14.42 15.42
C SER A 246 8.53 -13.07 14.87
N SER A 247 9.73 -12.97 14.28
CA SER A 247 10.19 -11.70 13.67
C SER A 247 9.56 -11.45 12.30
N THR A 248 9.10 -12.51 11.63
CA THR A 248 8.30 -12.42 10.42
C THR A 248 6.83 -12.57 10.80
N GLN A 249 5.97 -11.66 10.37
CA GLN A 249 4.54 -11.73 10.65
C GLN A 249 3.71 -11.25 9.45
N PHE A 250 2.64 -11.98 9.14
CA PHE A 250 1.52 -11.53 8.33
C PHE A 250 0.26 -11.77 9.15
N VAL A 251 -0.34 -10.68 9.65
CA VAL A 251 -1.45 -10.76 10.61
C VAL A 251 -2.61 -9.89 10.18
N ILE A 252 -3.80 -10.47 10.10
CA ILE A 252 -5.07 -9.75 9.97
C ILE A 252 -5.80 -9.82 11.31
N ARG A 253 -5.74 -8.73 12.08
CA ARG A 253 -6.35 -8.63 13.42
C ARG A 253 -7.82 -8.24 13.38
N ASP A 254 -8.18 -7.39 12.42
CA ASP A 254 -9.55 -6.95 12.18
C ASP A 254 -9.63 -6.30 10.80
N ALA A 255 -10.20 -7.02 9.83
CA ALA A 255 -10.43 -6.49 8.50
C ALA A 255 -11.65 -7.14 7.82
N LEU A 256 -12.30 -6.40 6.92
CA LEU A 256 -13.34 -6.89 6.03
C LEU A 256 -12.79 -7.06 4.62
N ILE A 257 -12.94 -8.24 4.03
CA ILE A 257 -12.58 -8.53 2.64
C ILE A 257 -13.83 -9.01 1.92
N GLN A 258 -14.42 -8.15 1.10
CA GLN A 258 -15.76 -8.37 0.57
C GLN A 258 -15.86 -8.13 -0.94
N ASN A 259 -16.52 -9.06 -1.63
CA ASN A 259 -16.86 -8.96 -3.05
C ASN A 259 -15.64 -8.70 -3.95
N CYS A 260 -14.44 -9.13 -3.54
CA CYS A 260 -13.24 -9.04 -4.35
C CYS A 260 -13.18 -10.16 -5.37
N TRP A 261 -12.50 -9.94 -6.51
CA TRP A 261 -12.49 -10.88 -7.63
C TRP A 261 -11.09 -11.13 -8.19
N ALA A 262 -10.72 -12.40 -8.36
CA ALA A 262 -9.55 -12.82 -9.13
C ALA A 262 -9.96 -13.37 -10.50
N VAL A 263 -9.55 -12.68 -11.57
CA VAL A 263 -9.85 -13.04 -12.96
C VAL A 263 -8.67 -13.78 -13.58
N LYS A 264 -8.92 -14.91 -14.25
CA LYS A 264 -7.85 -15.66 -14.93
C LYS A 264 -7.30 -14.92 -16.15
N SER A 265 -6.01 -15.08 -16.40
CA SER A 265 -5.38 -14.75 -17.67
C SER A 265 -5.69 -15.81 -18.73
N TYR A 266 -5.93 -15.39 -19.98
CA TYR A 266 -6.02 -16.32 -21.11
C TYR A 266 -4.65 -16.80 -21.59
N SER A 267 -3.59 -16.03 -21.37
CA SER A 267 -2.23 -16.39 -21.79
C SER A 267 -1.50 -17.27 -20.78
N ALA A 268 -1.85 -17.18 -19.49
CA ALA A 268 -1.28 -17.98 -18.40
C ALA A 268 -2.39 -18.49 -17.45
N PRO A 269 -3.35 -19.30 -17.95
CA PRO A 269 -4.53 -19.65 -17.19
C PRO A 269 -4.24 -20.51 -15.95
N SER A 270 -3.18 -21.33 -15.96
CA SER A 270 -2.87 -22.24 -14.86
C SER A 270 -2.24 -21.58 -13.64
N SER A 271 -1.83 -20.31 -13.71
CA SER A 271 -1.13 -19.60 -12.63
C SER A 271 -1.85 -18.34 -12.14
N THR A 272 -3.07 -18.10 -12.63
CA THR A 272 -3.82 -16.84 -12.41
C THR A 272 -5.29 -17.12 -12.14
N GLY A 273 -5.99 -16.20 -11.49
CA GLY A 273 -7.41 -16.34 -11.14
C GLY A 273 -7.67 -17.08 -9.82
N PHE A 274 -6.72 -17.06 -8.89
CA PHE A 274 -6.83 -17.65 -7.55
C PHE A 274 -6.96 -16.57 -6.47
N GLY A 275 -7.64 -16.89 -5.36
CA GLY A 275 -7.68 -16.03 -4.18
C GLY A 275 -8.48 -14.76 -4.43
N GLY A 276 -9.80 -14.86 -4.56
CA GLY A 276 -10.65 -13.72 -4.90
C GLY A 276 -10.55 -12.60 -3.87
N GLY A 277 -10.58 -12.94 -2.59
CA GLY A 277 -10.24 -12.04 -1.51
C GLY A 277 -8.73 -11.89 -1.35
N ILE A 278 -8.09 -13.00 -0.99
CA ILE A 278 -6.69 -13.04 -0.58
C ILE A 278 -5.97 -14.18 -1.31
N PHE A 279 -4.80 -13.89 -1.86
CA PHE A 279 -3.83 -14.88 -2.30
C PHE A 279 -2.57 -14.78 -1.44
N ILE A 280 -2.10 -15.91 -0.93
CA ILE A 280 -0.84 -16.01 -0.18
C ILE A 280 0.05 -17.07 -0.83
N GLY A 281 1.19 -16.65 -1.37
CA GLY A 281 2.26 -17.54 -1.79
C GLY A 281 3.36 -17.60 -0.73
N GLN A 282 3.68 -18.80 -0.22
CA GLN A 282 4.82 -18.98 0.67
C GLN A 282 6.06 -19.49 -0.09
N LEU A 283 7.17 -18.78 0.08
CA LEU A 283 8.48 -19.11 -0.51
C LEU A 283 9.34 -20.03 0.39
N GLY A 284 8.80 -20.63 1.46
CA GLY A 284 9.62 -21.25 2.50
C GLY A 284 8.89 -22.12 3.53
N THR A 285 9.56 -22.39 4.64
CA THR A 285 9.03 -23.20 5.75
C THR A 285 8.23 -22.34 6.73
N TYR A 286 7.02 -22.78 7.11
CA TYR A 286 6.25 -22.20 8.21
C TYR A 286 6.29 -23.11 9.45
N ILE A 287 6.44 -22.51 10.64
CA ILE A 287 6.33 -23.20 11.92
C ILE A 287 5.09 -22.68 12.65
N SER A 288 4.03 -23.49 12.74
CA SER A 288 2.73 -23.06 13.29
C SER A 288 2.78 -22.50 14.71
N SER A 289 3.68 -23.02 15.56
CA SER A 289 3.87 -22.53 16.93
C SER A 289 4.39 -21.10 17.04
N THR A 290 4.85 -20.50 15.95
CA THR A 290 5.29 -19.10 15.92
C THR A 290 4.13 -18.12 15.82
N GLN A 291 2.96 -18.58 15.38
CA GLN A 291 1.77 -17.74 15.13
C GLN A 291 2.09 -16.54 14.22
N SER A 292 3.07 -16.69 13.34
CA SER A 292 3.54 -15.64 12.43
C SER A 292 2.60 -15.40 11.25
N LEU A 293 1.74 -16.35 10.93
CA LEU A 293 0.66 -16.22 9.96
C LEU A 293 -0.66 -16.41 10.70
N ASP A 294 -1.40 -15.32 10.89
CA ASP A 294 -2.62 -15.27 11.70
C ASP A 294 -3.69 -14.43 10.99
N LEU A 295 -4.73 -15.09 10.49
CA LEU A 295 -5.86 -14.48 9.78
C LEU A 295 -7.15 -14.45 10.62
N LYS A 296 -7.09 -14.81 11.91
CA LYS A 296 -8.30 -15.05 12.72
C LYS A 296 -9.25 -13.86 12.82
N GLY A 297 -8.71 -12.65 12.67
CA GLY A 297 -9.47 -11.41 12.79
C GLY A 297 -10.20 -11.00 11.52
N MET A 298 -10.04 -11.72 10.41
CA MET A 298 -10.67 -11.34 9.16
C MET A 298 -12.15 -11.73 9.11
N LYS A 299 -12.93 -10.87 8.45
CA LYS A 299 -14.26 -11.17 7.94
C LYS A 299 -14.20 -11.19 6.43
N ILE A 300 -14.58 -12.30 5.80
CA ILE A 300 -14.41 -12.54 4.38
C ILE A 300 -15.72 -13.01 3.76
N TYR A 301 -16.22 -12.32 2.73
CA TYR A 301 -17.56 -12.57 2.16
C TYR A 301 -17.66 -12.32 0.66
N GLY A 302 -18.40 -13.19 -0.05
CA GLY A 302 -18.86 -12.92 -1.41
C GLY A 302 -17.75 -12.73 -2.44
N ASN A 303 -16.54 -13.16 -2.12
CA ASN A 303 -15.41 -13.07 -3.02
C ASN A 303 -15.53 -14.13 -4.12
N SER A 304 -14.82 -13.94 -5.23
CA SER A 304 -14.88 -14.86 -6.36
C SER A 304 -13.49 -15.06 -6.95
N ALA A 305 -13.21 -16.26 -7.41
CA ALA A 305 -11.97 -16.60 -8.11
C ALA A 305 -12.31 -17.56 -9.24
N ILE A 306 -11.76 -17.31 -10.43
CA ILE A 306 -12.06 -18.16 -11.60
C ILE A 306 -11.48 -19.56 -11.46
N GLN A 307 -10.31 -19.72 -10.83
CA GLN A 307 -9.64 -21.02 -10.71
C GLN A 307 -9.84 -21.71 -9.36
N GLY A 308 -9.85 -20.98 -8.25
CA GLY A 308 -9.98 -21.59 -6.92
C GLY A 308 -9.61 -20.65 -5.77
N GLY A 309 -10.01 -21.02 -4.55
CA GLY A 309 -9.90 -20.16 -3.37
C GLY A 309 -10.71 -18.88 -3.59
N GLN A 310 -12.03 -19.03 -3.58
CA GLN A 310 -12.95 -17.91 -3.84
C GLN A 310 -12.66 -16.77 -2.88
N SER A 311 -12.50 -17.08 -1.60
CA SER A 311 -12.09 -16.15 -0.57
C SER A 311 -10.60 -16.17 -0.32
N LEU A 312 -10.03 -17.32 0.04
CA LEU A 312 -8.62 -17.45 0.38
C LEU A 312 -7.94 -18.54 -0.46
N TYR A 313 -6.81 -18.22 -1.08
CA TYR A 313 -5.95 -19.22 -1.71
C TYR A 313 -4.54 -19.15 -1.16
N VAL A 314 -4.05 -20.27 -0.63
CA VAL A 314 -2.71 -20.35 0.00
C VAL A 314 -1.89 -21.46 -0.63
N ILE A 315 -0.67 -21.13 -1.03
CA ILE A 315 0.34 -22.08 -1.50
C ILE A 315 1.45 -22.15 -0.46
N MET A 316 1.53 -23.25 0.29
CA MET A 316 2.61 -23.48 1.24
C MET A 316 2.82 -24.97 1.53
N ASN A 317 4.04 -25.34 1.92
CA ASN A 317 4.37 -26.73 2.23
C ASN A 317 3.71 -27.24 3.52
N GLN A 318 3.59 -26.37 4.53
CA GLN A 318 3.03 -26.70 5.86
C GLN A 318 1.55 -26.31 5.98
N LEU A 319 0.79 -26.40 4.88
CA LEU A 319 -0.61 -25.95 4.85
C LEU A 319 -1.46 -26.76 5.85
N LYS A 320 -1.27 -28.08 5.86
CA LYS A 320 -1.98 -28.98 6.77
C LYS A 320 -1.68 -28.62 8.24
N GLU A 321 -0.41 -28.46 8.57
CA GLU A 321 0.03 -28.13 9.92
C GLU A 321 -0.43 -26.74 10.36
N TRP A 322 -0.63 -25.80 9.43
CA TRP A 322 -1.20 -24.50 9.75
C TRP A 322 -2.71 -24.61 10.03
N CYS A 323 -3.46 -25.33 9.17
CA CYS A 323 -4.89 -25.56 9.34
C CYS A 323 -5.25 -26.39 10.58
N GLU A 324 -4.39 -27.32 10.99
CA GLU A 324 -4.59 -28.17 12.18
C GLU A 324 -4.11 -27.50 13.48
N TYR A 325 -3.37 -26.39 13.40
CA TYR A 325 -2.82 -25.73 14.58
C TYR A 325 -3.84 -24.81 15.26
N GLY A 326 -3.77 -24.76 16.59
CA GLY A 326 -4.75 -24.05 17.41
C GLY A 326 -6.04 -24.86 17.60
N LEU A 327 -7.12 -24.17 17.98
CA LEU A 327 -8.43 -24.79 18.10
C LEU A 327 -9.20 -24.69 16.77
N LEU A 328 -9.44 -25.83 16.11
CA LEU A 328 -10.26 -25.92 14.89
C LEU A 328 -9.80 -24.99 13.74
N GLY A 329 -8.49 -24.75 13.60
CA GLY A 329 -7.94 -23.90 12.54
C GLY A 329 -8.17 -22.40 12.74
N GLU A 330 -8.27 -21.93 13.99
CA GLU A 330 -8.57 -20.54 14.35
C GLU A 330 -7.71 -19.49 13.62
N TYR A 331 -6.45 -19.82 13.30
CA TYR A 331 -5.51 -18.91 12.62
C TYR A 331 -5.76 -18.77 11.11
N VAL A 332 -6.61 -19.62 10.53
CA VAL A 332 -6.92 -19.65 9.09
C VAL A 332 -8.34 -19.18 8.83
N LYS A 333 -9.30 -19.65 9.63
CA LYS A 333 -10.73 -19.61 9.29
C LYS A 333 -11.32 -18.19 9.22
N GLY A 334 -10.82 -17.24 10.02
CA GLY A 334 -11.51 -15.96 10.18
C GLY A 334 -12.95 -16.20 10.64
N ASN A 335 -13.93 -15.79 9.83
CA ASN A 335 -15.37 -16.03 10.06
C ASN A 335 -15.95 -17.25 9.32
N TYR A 336 -15.13 -18.14 8.74
CA TYR A 336 -15.59 -19.38 8.10
C TYR A 336 -16.24 -20.32 9.13
N SER A 337 -17.36 -20.94 8.74
CA SER A 337 -18.03 -21.98 9.52
C SER A 337 -18.37 -23.18 8.64
N ASP A 338 -18.08 -24.40 9.13
CA ASP A 338 -18.42 -25.66 8.47
C ASP A 338 -19.95 -25.82 8.26
N THR A 339 -20.78 -24.99 8.93
CA THR A 339 -22.26 -25.01 8.81
C THR A 339 -22.81 -24.08 7.76
N ASP A 340 -22.17 -22.92 7.54
CA ASP A 340 -22.78 -21.78 6.84
C ASP A 340 -21.95 -21.25 5.66
N SER A 341 -20.68 -21.66 5.56
CA SER A 341 -19.76 -21.23 4.51
C SER A 341 -19.71 -22.23 3.35
N ASP A 342 -19.33 -21.75 2.16
CA ASP A 342 -19.12 -22.62 0.98
C ASP A 342 -17.86 -23.47 1.19
N GLU A 343 -17.92 -24.78 0.93
CA GLU A 343 -16.77 -25.67 1.08
C GLU A 343 -15.60 -25.32 0.13
N ASN A 344 -15.84 -24.52 -0.91
CA ASN A 344 -14.80 -24.06 -1.83
C ASN A 344 -14.09 -22.76 -1.40
N ASP A 345 -14.53 -22.11 -0.31
CA ASP A 345 -13.98 -20.82 0.17
C ASP A 345 -12.59 -20.88 0.84
#